data_AF-A0A7C5ECG2-F1
#
_entry.id   AF-A0A7C5ECG2-F1
#
_cell.length_a   1.000
_cell.length_b   1.000
_cell.length_c   1.000
_cell.angle_alpha   90.00
_cell.angle_beta   90.00
_cell.angle_gamma   90.00
#
_symmetry.space_group_name_H-M   'P 1'
#
loop_
_entity.id
_entity.type
_entity.pdbx_description
1 polymer ?
#
loop_
_entity_poly.entity_id
_entity_poly.type
_entity_poly.pdbx_seq_one_letter_code
_entity_poly.pdbx_strand_id
1 'polypeptide(L)' 'MPAIFIGRFQPFHKGHLKAIKWILERKNEILIVIRSIQEFSMEENPFSFNERKEMLERTFLTEKN' A
#
# COMPACT_ATOMS: atom_id res chain seq x y z
N MET A 1 -15.52 12.10 3.96
CA MET A 1 -15.41 10.65 3.69
C MET A 1 -14.07 10.37 3.03
N PRO A 2 -13.22 9.48 3.59
CA PRO A 2 -11.91 9.18 3.04
C PRO A 2 -12.00 8.48 1.69
N ALA A 3 -10.97 8.63 0.86
CA ALA A 3 -10.81 7.75 -0.30
C ALA A 3 -10.35 6.37 0.16
N ILE A 4 -10.78 5.32 -0.55
CA ILE A 4 -10.35 3.94 -0.29
C ILE A 4 -9.44 3.49 -1.44
N PHE A 5 -8.25 3.00 -1.11
CA PHE A 5 -7.32 2.45 -2.08
C PHE A 5 -7.01 0.99 -1.74
N ILE A 6 -7.40 0.11 -2.66
CA ILE A 6 -7.42 -1.34 -2.42
C ILE A 6 -6.39 -2.00 -3.33
N GLY A 7 -5.52 -2.86 -2.77
CA GLY A 7 -4.50 -3.55 -3.55
C GLY A 7 -3.93 -4.79 -2.86
N ARG A 8 -3.29 -5.67 -3.65
CA ARG A 8 -2.51 -6.80 -3.15
C ARG A 8 -1.14 -6.35 -2.61
N PHE A 9 -0.54 -5.35 -3.27
CA PHE A 9 0.77 -4.78 -2.95
C PHE A 9 1.90 -5.82 -2.90
N GLN A 10 2.01 -6.64 -3.94
CA GLN A 10 2.96 -7.74 -4.08
C GLN A 10 4.04 -7.45 -5.14
N PRO A 11 5.08 -6.62 -4.91
CA PRO A 11 5.31 -5.74 -3.76
C PRO A 11 4.60 -4.38 -3.90
N PHE A 12 4.71 -3.55 -2.86
CA PHE A 12 4.45 -2.12 -3.00
C PHE A 12 5.52 -1.47 -3.91
N HIS A 13 5.10 -0.56 -4.81
CA HIS A 13 5.99 -0.02 -5.85
C HIS A 13 5.62 1.44 -6.22
N LYS A 14 6.46 2.10 -7.03
CA LYS A 14 6.30 3.53 -7.38
C LYS A 14 4.95 3.90 -8.00
N GLY A 15 4.34 3.00 -8.78
CA GLY A 15 2.98 3.19 -9.30
C GLY A 15 1.93 3.35 -8.20
N HIS A 16 1.95 2.50 -7.16
CA HIS A 16 1.06 2.61 -6.00
C HIS A 16 1.30 3.91 -5.24
N LEU A 17 2.56 4.30 -5.03
CA LEU A 17 2.91 5.57 -4.39
C LEU A 17 2.36 6.78 -5.16
N LYS A 18 2.51 6.80 -6.50
CA LYS A 18 1.98 7.86 -7.35
C LYS A 18 0.46 7.96 -7.26
N ALA A 19 -0.24 6.82 -7.24
CA ALA A 19 -1.69 6.79 -7.06
C ALA A 19 -2.11 7.36 -5.69
N ILE A 20 -1.42 6.98 -4.61
CA ILE A 20 -1.71 7.49 -3.26
C ILE A 20 -1.46 9.00 -3.17
N LYS A 21 -0.35 9.50 -3.71
CA LYS A 21 -0.06 10.95 -3.76
C LYS A 21 -1.16 11.70 -4.54
N TRP A 22 -1.55 11.18 -5.69
CA TRP A 22 -2.64 11.75 -6.49
C TRP A 22 -3.98 11.79 -5.74
N ILE A 23 -4.28 10.77 -4.92
CA ILE A 23 -5.47 10.75 -4.06
C ILE A 23 -5.36 11.82 -2.97
N LEU A 24 -4.22 11.91 -2.30
CA LEU A 24 -3.99 12.85 -1.19
C LEU A 24 -3.97 14.32 -1.63
N GLU A 25 -3.65 14.61 -2.89
CA GLU A 25 -3.85 15.95 -3.48
C GLU A 25 -5.33 16.36 -3.53
N ARG A 26 -6.27 15.41 -3.48
CA ARG A 26 -7.72 15.62 -3.65
C ARG A 26 -8.54 15.29 -2.41
N LYS A 27 -7.93 14.61 -1.43
CA LYS A 27 -8.58 14.11 -0.21
C LYS A 27 -7.64 14.26 0.97
N ASN A 28 -8.18 14.74 2.08
CA ASN A 28 -7.42 14.94 3.32
C ASN A 28 -6.98 13.62 3.97
N GLU A 29 -7.63 12.50 3.60
CA GLU A 29 -7.41 11.19 4.20
C GLU A 29 -7.63 10.08 3.17
N ILE A 30 -6.86 9.00 3.31
CA ILE A 30 -6.95 7.78 2.53
C ILE A 30 -6.93 6.56 3.45
N LEU A 31 -7.83 5.61 3.19
CA LEU A 31 -7.83 4.28 3.79
C LEU A 31 -7.22 3.28 2.81
N ILE A 32 -6.12 2.64 3.19
CA ILE A 32 -5.47 1.63 2.37
C ILE A 32 -5.89 0.24 2.84
N VAL A 33 -6.40 -0.58 1.92
CA VAL A 33 -6.85 -1.95 2.21
C VAL A 33 -5.94 -2.94 1.51
N ILE A 34 -5.21 -3.73 2.30
CA ILE A 34 -4.37 -4.84 1.82
C ILE A 34 -5.24 -6.09 1.69
N ARG A 35 -5.30 -6.68 0.50
CA ARG A 35 -6.10 -7.90 0.21
C ARG A 35 -5.22 -9.12 -0.09
N SER A 36 -5.85 -10.29 -0.24
CA SER A 36 -5.16 -11.57 -0.46
C SER A 36 -4.12 -11.83 0.63
N ILE A 37 -4.57 -11.77 1.89
CA ILE A 37 -3.69 -11.98 3.07
C ILE A 37 -3.44 -13.47 3.30
N GLN A 38 -4.38 -14.34 2.93
CA GLN A 38 -4.25 -15.80 3.07
C GLN A 38 -3.37 -16.44 1.96
N GLU A 39 -3.21 -15.76 0.83
CA GLU A 39 -2.33 -16.17 -0.25
C GLU A 39 -0.98 -15.50 -0.03
N PHE A 40 -0.07 -16.15 0.70
CA PHE A 40 1.32 -15.71 0.88
C PHE A 40 2.28 -16.87 0.63
N SER A 41 3.56 -16.58 0.40
CA SER A 41 4.59 -17.57 0.02
C SER A 41 4.29 -18.32 -1.30
N MET A 42 3.53 -17.70 -2.20
CA MET A 42 3.31 -18.17 -3.57
C MET A 42 4.06 -17.26 -4.55
N GLU A 43 4.40 -17.73 -5.75
CA GLU A 43 5.11 -16.93 -6.76
C GLU A 43 4.40 -15.59 -7.07
N GLU A 44 3.07 -15.62 -7.17
CA GLU A 44 2.27 -14.41 -7.42
C GLU A 44 2.01 -13.56 -6.17
N ASN A 45 2.15 -14.15 -4.98
CA ASN A 45 1.93 -13.49 -3.70
C ASN A 45 3.09 -13.80 -2.73
N PRO A 46 4.30 -13.29 -3.01
CA PRO A 46 5.48 -13.66 -2.24
C PRO A 46 5.49 -13.08 -0.82
N PHE A 47 4.80 -11.95 -0.59
CA PHE A 47 4.85 -11.23 0.70
C PHE A 47 3.61 -11.47 1.57
N SER A 48 3.85 -11.69 2.86
CA SER A 48 2.85 -11.71 3.91
C SER A 48 2.19 -10.33 4.11
N PHE A 49 1.11 -10.28 4.89
CA PHE A 49 0.49 -8.99 5.26
C PHE A 49 1.47 -8.06 5.98
N ASN A 50 2.28 -8.59 6.90
CA ASN A 50 3.18 -7.79 7.72
C ASN A 50 4.30 -7.17 6.86
N GLU A 51 4.88 -7.93 5.94
CA GLU A 51 5.90 -7.41 5.01
C GLU A 51 5.33 -6.31 4.13
N ARG A 52 4.12 -6.50 3.60
CA ARG A 52 3.45 -5.49 2.79
C ARG A 52 3.14 -4.22 3.60
N LYS A 53 2.61 -4.39 4.81
CA LYS A 53 2.36 -3.28 5.74
C LYS A 53 3.66 -2.51 6.02
N GLU A 54 4.76 -3.22 6.29
CA GLU A 54 6.07 -2.63 6.55
C GLU A 54 6.59 -1.86 5.33
N MET A 55 6.44 -2.39 4.11
CA MET A 55 6.82 -1.69 2.87
C MET A 55 6.06 -0.36 2.72
N LEU A 56 4.75 -0.34 3.02
CA LEU A 56 3.97 0.89 3.03
C LEU A 56 4.46 1.85 4.12
N GLU A 57 4.57 1.40 5.37
CA GLU A 57 4.97 2.24 6.51
C GLU A 57 6.36 2.85 6.29
N ARG A 58 7.35 2.07 5.87
CA ARG A 58 8.69 2.56 5.57
C ARG A 58 8.67 3.62 4.46
N THR A 59 7.89 3.41 3.40
CA THR A 59 7.80 4.40 2.31
C THR A 59 7.26 5.73 2.82
N PHE A 60 6.20 5.73 3.64
CA PHE A 60 5.62 6.97 4.16
C PHE A 60 6.40 7.60 5.32
N LEU A 61 7.17 6.82 6.08
CA LEU A 61 8.10 7.34 7.08
C LEU A 61 9.30 8.05 6.43
N THR A 62 9.87 7.48 5.37
CA THR A 62 10.98 8.10 4.64
C THR A 62 10.56 9.41 3.95
N GLU A 63 9.32 9.52 3.48
CA GLU A 63 8.82 10.75 2.82
C GLU A 63 8.48 11.89 3.80
N LYS A 64 8.47 11.66 5.12
CA LYS A 64 8.21 12.69 6.13
C LYS A 64 9.46 13.44 6.60
N ASN A 65 10.65 13.02 6.16
CA ASN A 65 11.93 13.70 6.40
C ASN A 65 12.40 14.41 5.13
#